data_AF-Q07P51-F1
#
_entry.id   AF-Q07P51-F1
#
_cell.length_a   1.000
_cell.length_b   1.000
_cell.length_c   1.000
_cell.angle_alpha   90.00
_cell.angle_beta   90.00
_cell.angle_gamma   90.00
#
_symmetry.space_group_name_H-M   'P 1'
#
loop_
_entity.id
_entity.type
_entity.pdbx_description
1 polymer ?
#
loop_
_entity_poly.entity_id
_entity_poly.type
_entity_poly.pdbx_seq_one_letter_code
_entity_poly.pdbx_strand_id
1 'polypeptide(L)'
;MKQSNLCPDCARAALRLPRQAGRGAIWLYRHTLSPLVGYHCRHLPTCSVYGDEAIGRFGLWAGGWMTLARLLRCQPWGTSGIDNVPAEPPGGARWYLPWRYGRWRGVND
;
A
#
# COMPACT_ATOMS: atom_id res chain seq x y z
N MET A 1 18.23 -36.43 9.35
CA MET A 1 18.31 -36.28 7.87
C MET A 1 17.91 -34.85 7.51
N LYS A 2 18.85 -34.10 6.91
CA LYS A 2 18.82 -32.73 6.35
C LYS A 2 18.08 -31.62 7.14
N GLN A 3 18.72 -31.13 8.21
CA GLN A 3 18.51 -29.74 8.65
C GLN A 3 19.13 -28.84 7.56
N SER A 4 18.29 -28.10 6.82
CA SER A 4 18.72 -27.16 5.80
C SER A 4 19.36 -25.92 6.46
N ASN A 5 20.56 -25.58 6.01
CA ASN A 5 21.36 -24.41 6.39
C ASN A 5 20.73 -23.07 5.96
N LEU A 6 19.44 -22.80 6.26
CA LEU A 6 18.87 -21.48 6.00
C LEU A 6 19.44 -20.49 7.03
N CYS A 7 20.41 -19.70 6.57
CA CYS A 7 20.95 -18.54 7.27
C CYS A 7 19.79 -17.69 7.84
N PRO A 8 19.87 -17.19 9.09
CA PRO A 8 18.86 -16.32 9.68
C PRO A 8 18.52 -15.09 8.81
N ASP A 9 19.45 -14.66 7.94
CA ASP A 9 19.22 -13.58 6.99
C ASP A 9 18.24 -13.94 5.86
N CYS A 10 18.24 -15.20 5.40
CA CYS A 10 17.28 -15.66 4.39
C CYS A 10 15.86 -15.67 4.95
N ALA A 11 15.67 -16.08 6.20
CA ALA A 11 14.37 -16.05 6.87
C ALA A 11 13.87 -14.60 7.03
N ARG A 12 14.75 -13.66 7.42
CA ARG A 12 14.40 -12.23 7.50
C ARG A 12 14.10 -11.63 6.13
N ALA A 13 14.86 -12.01 5.10
CA ALA A 13 14.59 -11.61 3.72
C ALA A 13 13.23 -12.13 3.26
N ALA A 14 12.93 -13.42 3.51
CA ALA A 14 11.67 -14.06 3.20
C ALA A 14 10.47 -13.34 3.84
N LEU A 15 10.57 -12.96 5.12
CA LEU A 15 9.53 -12.21 5.83
C LEU A 15 9.30 -10.80 5.25
N ARG A 16 10.30 -10.21 4.59
CA ARG A 16 10.19 -8.89 3.94
C ARG A 16 9.77 -8.95 2.48
N LEU A 17 9.81 -10.14 1.85
CA LEU A 17 9.43 -10.34 0.44
C LEU A 17 8.09 -9.72 0.07
N PRO A 18 6.96 -9.95 0.78
CA PRO A 18 5.67 -9.40 0.36
C PRO A 18 5.68 -7.86 0.35
N ARG A 19 6.28 -7.24 1.36
CA ARG A 19 6.41 -5.78 1.44
C ARG A 19 7.25 -5.24 0.28
N GLN A 20 8.39 -5.85 -0.01
CA GLN A 20 9.25 -5.41 -1.10
C GLN A 20 8.65 -5.69 -2.48
N ALA A 21 7.92 -6.79 -2.64
CA ALA A 21 7.17 -7.08 -3.86
C ALA A 21 6.12 -5.99 -4.14
N GLY A 22 5.38 -5.55 -3.11
CA GLY A 22 4.41 -4.46 -3.24
C GLY A 22 5.04 -3.13 -3.67
N ARG A 23 6.12 -2.73 -3.00
CA ARG A 23 6.87 -1.51 -3.36
C ARG A 23 7.51 -1.62 -4.74
N GLY A 24 8.02 -2.80 -5.09
CA GLY A 24 8.56 -3.12 -6.41
C GLY A 24 7.51 -3.04 -7.51
N ALA A 25 6.27 -3.49 -7.26
CA ALA A 25 5.15 -3.35 -8.19
C ALA A 25 4.78 -1.87 -8.42
N ILE A 26 4.80 -1.05 -7.35
CA ILE A 26 4.58 0.40 -7.47
C ILE A 26 5.73 1.05 -8.24
N TRP A 27 6.97 0.67 -7.97
CA TRP A 27 8.14 1.15 -8.71
C TRP A 27 8.01 0.79 -10.19
N LEU A 28 7.69 -0.47 -10.51
CA LEU A 28 7.48 -0.91 -11.89
C LEU A 28 6.38 -0.09 -12.57
N TYR A 29 5.22 0.07 -11.91
CA TYR A 29 4.13 0.91 -12.40
C TYR A 29 4.57 2.34 -12.71
N ARG A 30 5.35 2.97 -11.82
CA ARG A 30 5.86 4.33 -12.04
C ARG A 30 6.78 4.43 -13.27
N HIS A 31 7.56 3.40 -13.56
CA HIS A 31 8.55 3.41 -14.65
C HIS A 31 8.01 2.87 -15.98
N THR A 32 6.93 2.09 -15.97
CA THR A 32 6.38 1.48 -17.20
C THR A 32 5.02 2.07 -17.58
N LEU A 33 4.07 2.11 -16.65
CA LEU A 33 2.66 2.43 -16.93
C LEU A 33 2.32 3.91 -16.69
N SER A 34 3.07 4.62 -15.84
CA SER A 34 2.82 6.03 -15.53
C SER A 34 2.81 6.95 -16.75
N PRO A 35 3.68 6.74 -17.77
CA PRO A 35 3.59 7.51 -19.02
C PRO A 35 2.31 7.24 -19.82
N LEU A 36 1.68 6.08 -19.68
CA LEU A 36 0.47 5.71 -20.42
C LEU A 36 -0.83 6.13 -19.72
N VAL A 37 -0.89 6.04 -18.39
CA VAL A 37 -2.13 6.28 -17.63
C VAL A 37 -2.37 7.78 -17.37
N GLY A 38 -1.32 8.60 -17.48
CA GLY A 38 -1.35 10.01 -17.11
C GLY A 38 -1.42 10.23 -15.59
N TYR A 39 -1.05 11.43 -15.15
CA TYR A 39 -1.01 11.80 -13.73
C TYR A 39 -2.32 12.48 -13.30
N HIS A 40 -3.44 11.75 -13.31
CA HIS A 40 -4.76 12.26 -12.94
C HIS A 40 -5.20 11.93 -11.50
N CYS A 41 -4.25 11.78 -10.57
CA CYS A 41 -4.62 11.54 -9.16
C CYS A 41 -5.15 12.85 -8.55
N ARG A 42 -6.40 12.87 -8.08
CA ARG A 42 -7.11 14.02 -7.46
C ARG A 42 -6.67 14.34 -6.04
N HIS A 43 -5.64 13.67 -5.57
CA HIS A 43 -5.28 13.49 -4.18
C HIS A 43 -3.78 13.71 -4.02
N LEU A 44 -3.39 14.41 -2.96
CA LEU A 44 -2.00 14.63 -2.58
C LEU A 44 -1.71 13.95 -1.23
N PRO A 45 -0.57 13.24 -1.06
CA PRO A 45 0.36 12.81 -2.11
C PRO A 45 -0.32 11.87 -3.12
N THR A 46 0.29 11.69 -4.30
CA THR A 46 -0.31 10.87 -5.36
C THR A 46 -0.56 9.43 -4.88
N CYS A 47 -1.49 8.76 -5.54
CA CYS A 47 -1.95 7.42 -5.22
C CYS A 47 -0.79 6.41 -5.12
N SER A 48 0.22 6.54 -5.98
CA SER A 48 1.42 5.71 -5.97
C SER A 48 2.37 6.05 -4.82
N VAL A 49 2.45 7.31 -4.38
CA VAL A 49 3.25 7.75 -3.22
C VAL A 49 2.60 7.31 -1.92
N TYR A 50 1.29 7.54 -1.80
CA TYR A 50 0.48 7.00 -0.72
C TYR A 50 0.65 5.48 -0.62
N GLY A 51 0.61 4.77 -1.75
CA GLY A 51 0.74 3.32 -1.76
C GLY A 51 2.12 2.82 -1.34
N ASP A 52 3.20 3.46 -1.80
CA ASP A 52 4.56 3.09 -1.40
C ASP A 52 4.76 3.29 0.11
N GLU A 53 4.27 4.42 0.63
CA GLU A 53 4.33 4.72 2.06
C GLU A 53 3.44 3.75 2.88
N ALA A 54 2.20 3.49 2.46
CA ALA A 54 1.29 2.60 3.18
C ALA A 54 1.83 1.16 3.26
N ILE A 55 2.35 0.63 2.16
CA ILE A 55 3.02 -0.69 2.14
C ILE A 55 4.32 -0.65 2.95
N GLY A 56 5.05 0.46 2.87
CA GLY A 56 6.23 0.74 3.69
C GLY A 56 5.95 0.89 5.18
N ARG A 57 4.73 1.18 5.62
CA ARG A 57 4.45 1.34 7.06
C ARG A 57 3.75 0.11 7.63
N PHE A 58 2.76 -0.41 6.91
CA PHE A 58 1.87 -1.46 7.41
C PHE A 58 2.06 -2.83 6.73
N GLY A 59 3.01 -2.93 5.79
CA GLY A 59 3.25 -4.15 5.00
C GLY A 59 2.27 -4.30 3.85
N LEU A 60 2.46 -5.35 3.03
CA LEU A 60 1.68 -5.54 1.80
C LEU A 60 0.18 -5.69 2.05
N TRP A 61 -0.22 -6.41 3.09
CA TRP A 61 -1.64 -6.70 3.33
C TRP A 61 -2.39 -5.44 3.76
N ALA A 62 -2.07 -4.87 4.92
CA ALA A 62 -2.73 -3.69 5.43
C ALA A 62 -2.50 -2.46 4.54
N GLY A 63 -1.26 -2.23 4.11
CA GLY A 63 -0.91 -1.14 3.20
C GLY A 63 -1.56 -1.28 1.82
N GLY A 64 -1.70 -2.52 1.32
CA GLY A 64 -2.40 -2.82 0.08
C GLY A 64 -3.89 -2.45 0.16
N TRP A 65 -4.57 -2.80 1.26
CA TRP A 65 -5.98 -2.42 1.47
C TRP A 65 -6.17 -0.91 1.67
N MET A 66 -5.23 -0.24 2.34
CA MET A 66 -5.21 1.23 2.40
C MET A 66 -5.06 1.86 1.01
N THR A 67 -4.15 1.32 0.19
CA THR A 67 -3.90 1.79 -1.18
C THR A 67 -5.09 1.55 -2.08
N LEU A 68 -5.72 0.37 -1.99
CA LEU A 68 -6.93 0.06 -2.75
C LEU A 68 -8.08 1.02 -2.39
N ALA A 69 -8.30 1.26 -1.11
CA ALA A 69 -9.30 2.23 -0.65
C ALA A 69 -9.00 3.66 -1.14
N ARG A 70 -7.72 4.03 -1.28
CA ARG A 70 -7.28 5.30 -1.87
C ARG A 70 -7.60 5.36 -3.36
N LEU A 71 -7.28 4.31 -4.11
CA LEU A 71 -7.53 4.23 -5.56
C LEU A 71 -9.02 4.34 -5.89
N LEU A 72 -9.90 3.66 -5.15
CA LEU A 72 -11.35 3.78 -5.35
C LEU A 72 -11.89 5.17 -5.00
N ARG A 73 -11.27 5.88 -4.05
CA ARG A 73 -11.67 7.26 -3.75
C ARG A 73 -11.10 8.27 -4.74
N CYS A 74 -10.02 7.95 -5.44
CA CYS A 74 -9.41 8.81 -6.44
C CYS A 74 -10.08 8.68 -7.82
N GLN A 75 -11.40 8.69 -7.84
CA GLN A 75 -12.23 8.65 -9.06
C GLN A 75 -12.96 10.00 -9.24
N PRO A 76 -13.49 10.32 -10.42
CA PRO A 76 -14.25 11.56 -10.66
C PRO A 76 -15.44 11.78 -9.71
N TRP A 77 -16.05 10.70 -9.20
CA TRP A 77 -17.14 10.74 -8.21
C TRP A 77 -16.68 10.44 -6.78
N GLY A 78 -15.36 10.33 -6.56
CA GLY A 78 -14.78 10.11 -5.25
C GLY A 78 -14.37 11.41 -4.55
N THR A 79 -13.41 11.32 -3.63
CA THR A 79 -12.90 12.47 -2.88
C THR A 79 -11.68 13.09 -3.58
N SER A 80 -11.25 14.26 -3.12
CA SER A 80 -10.04 14.94 -3.58
C SER A 80 -9.39 15.70 -2.42
N GLY A 81 -8.15 16.15 -2.60
CA GLY A 81 -7.42 16.93 -1.59
C GLY A 81 -6.26 16.18 -0.92
N ILE A 82 -5.83 16.68 0.23
CA ILE A 82 -4.73 16.07 0.99
C ILE A 82 -5.26 14.88 1.77
N ASP A 83 -4.63 13.71 1.62
CA ASP A 83 -4.91 12.55 2.47
C ASP A 83 -3.65 11.69 2.57
N ASN A 84 -3.07 11.75 3.75
CA ASN A 84 -1.80 11.14 4.11
C ASN A 84 -2.04 9.73 4.66
N VAL A 85 -0.97 8.93 4.67
CA VAL A 85 -1.03 7.61 5.30
C VAL A 85 -1.17 7.79 6.82
N PRO A 86 -2.17 7.18 7.47
CA PRO A 86 -2.44 7.38 8.90
C PRO A 86 -1.24 6.96 9.76
N ALA A 87 -1.07 7.58 10.93
CA ALA A 87 -0.01 7.25 11.91
C ALA A 87 -0.01 5.76 12.28
N GLU A 88 -1.20 5.23 12.53
CA GLU A 88 -1.48 3.91 13.08
C GLU A 88 -2.55 3.19 12.26
N PRO A 89 -2.60 1.84 12.26
CA PRO A 89 -3.71 1.14 11.66
C PRO A 89 -5.01 1.44 12.43
N PRO A 90 -6.17 1.51 11.76
CA PRO A 90 -7.44 1.78 12.44
C PRO A 90 -7.74 0.69 13.48
N GLY A 91 -8.15 1.08 14.70
CA GLY A 91 -8.25 0.18 15.87
C GLY A 91 -9.19 -1.03 15.73
N GLY A 92 -10.01 -1.08 14.69
CA GLY A 92 -10.90 -2.21 14.38
C GLY A 92 -10.37 -3.16 13.29
N ALA A 93 -9.20 -2.88 12.70
CA ALA A 93 -8.65 -3.68 11.62
C ALA A 93 -8.00 -4.96 12.12
N ARG A 94 -8.27 -6.05 11.42
CA ARG A 94 -7.76 -7.38 11.72
C ARG A 94 -7.33 -8.04 10.42
N TRP A 95 -6.39 -8.97 10.49
CA TRP A 95 -5.87 -9.65 9.30
C TRP A 95 -7.00 -10.32 8.47
N TYR A 96 -8.03 -10.85 9.15
CA TYR A 96 -9.23 -11.47 8.56
C TYR A 96 -10.36 -10.49 8.21
N LEU A 97 -10.24 -9.22 8.57
CA LEU A 97 -11.15 -8.14 8.17
C LEU A 97 -10.37 -7.11 7.33
N PRO A 98 -9.82 -7.51 6.18
CA PRO A 98 -8.87 -6.71 5.44
C PRO A 98 -9.41 -5.33 5.03
N TRP A 99 -10.69 -5.25 4.67
CA TRP A 99 -11.31 -3.98 4.28
C TRP A 99 -11.30 -2.94 5.40
N ARG A 100 -11.18 -3.34 6.68
CA ARG A 100 -11.12 -2.38 7.78
C ARG A 100 -9.79 -1.63 7.86
N TYR A 101 -8.73 -2.07 7.18
CA TYR A 101 -7.49 -1.30 7.09
C TYR A 101 -7.67 -0.01 6.26
N GLY A 102 -8.55 -0.05 5.25
CA GLY A 102 -8.80 1.07 4.36
C GLY A 102 -9.95 1.97 4.84
N ARG A 103 -9.77 3.29 4.73
CA ARG A 103 -10.86 4.26 4.85
C ARG A 103 -11.54 4.40 3.48
N TRP A 104 -12.78 3.93 3.36
CA TRP A 104 -13.53 3.89 2.08
C TRP A 104 -14.33 5.17 1.77
N ARG A 105 -14.48 6.07 2.74
CA ARG A 105 -15.16 7.37 2.58
C ARG A 105 -14.37 8.48 3.28
N GLY A 106 -14.44 9.71 2.75
CA GLY A 106 -13.74 10.87 3.31
C GLY A 106 -12.26 10.94 2.92
N VAL A 107 -11.44 11.54 3.79
CA VAL A 107 -9.98 11.66 3.72
C VAL A 107 -9.38 11.21 5.07
N ASN A 108 -8.09 10.86 5.13
CA ASN A 108 -7.40 10.77 6.42
C ASN A 108 -6.92 12.19 6.76
N ASP A 109 -7.46 12.73 7.85
CA ASP A 109 -7.06 14.02 8.41
C ASP A 109 -5.68 13.95 9.07
#